data_AF-A0A9E4WPY7-F1
#
_entry.id   AF-A0A9E4WPY7-F1
#
_cell.length_a   1.000
_cell.length_b   1.000
_cell.length_c   1.000
_cell.angle_alpha   90.00
_cell.angle_beta   90.00
_cell.angle_gamma   90.00
#
_symmetry.space_group_name_H-M   'P 1'
#
loop_
_entity.id
_entity.type
_entity.pdbx_description
1 polymer ?
#
loop_
_entity_poly.entity_id
_entity_poly.type
_entity_poly.pdbx_seq_one_letter_code
_entity_poly.pdbx_strand_id
1 'polypeptide(L)'
;MRLRKQLLVISLGVLATFVAAGILFGPAGNPQSAEATLLSEVRKLLGSDPLDFSHFGWSAAVSGDTAVVGAPSVINGGGDAGVAYVFQRNQGGADNWGEVKKLLASDSADGDGFGISVAIDGDTAVVGADGPTAAYVYQRDEGGADNWGQVARLNGGGGSRFGVSVAVSGEIVVVGAENSSSGPGCCSRGVAYVYQRNQGGPDNWGEVKLLFASDAELGDQFGFSVAVSGDTAVVGAYREDADITCACGLAGSNVGAAYVFQRDQGGSDNWGEVTKLLASDYEQGDHFGVSAAVSGDTAVVGADREDGETGAAYVFQRDEGGQDNWGEVTKLTASDAEPSARFGASVALSADTALIGAALDNTGGADAGAAYVFRRNQAGPDNWGEVRKLAASDAELFDRFGTSVAVSGDTAVVGAYTEDAGGNDSGAAYVFGQLQPKPTPTTTPTPTITPTPTITPTPTITSAPTITPTKQPDPGDTDGDGCSDVRENGPDETLGGQRDFLNPWDFYDVLGPGAALPVDQIIDLPNDVLGVVQRFSPSGAAPYDVQFDRGPSTGPNPWNMTAPDGVIDLPNDILGVVLQFQHDCR
;
A
#
# COMPACT_ATOMS: atom_id res chain seq x y z
N MET A 1 -14.46 -19.91 58.57
CA MET A 1 -13.58 -19.75 59.75
C MET A 1 -13.63 -21.04 60.58
N ARG A 2 -12.45 -21.58 60.97
CA ARG A 2 -12.13 -22.88 61.65
C ARG A 2 -11.91 -24.09 60.71
N LEU A 3 -10.66 -24.42 60.29
CA LEU A 3 -9.57 -25.21 60.94
C LEU A 3 -9.96 -26.69 61.16
N ARG A 4 -9.28 -27.76 60.70
CA ARG A 4 -7.88 -28.25 60.90
C ARG A 4 -7.65 -29.48 59.95
N LYS A 5 -6.50 -29.72 59.31
CA LYS A 5 -5.14 -30.13 59.75
C LYS A 5 -4.95 -31.65 59.99
N GLN A 6 -3.92 -32.19 59.31
CA GLN A 6 -3.03 -33.35 59.63
C GLN A 6 -3.29 -34.73 58.98
N LEU A 7 -2.29 -35.19 58.21
CA LEU A 7 -1.49 -36.44 58.32
C LEU A 7 -0.47 -36.41 57.16
N LEU A 8 0.77 -36.92 57.17
CA LEU A 8 1.65 -37.57 58.13
C LEU A 8 3.08 -37.48 57.53
N VAL A 9 4.08 -37.24 58.37
CA VAL A 9 5.52 -37.30 58.05
C VAL A 9 6.01 -38.75 58.15
N ILE A 10 6.80 -39.27 57.19
CA ILE A 10 8.00 -40.09 57.48
C ILE A 10 9.06 -39.88 56.37
N SER A 11 10.23 -39.43 56.82
CA SER A 11 11.49 -39.27 56.11
C SER A 11 12.46 -40.42 56.45
N LEU A 12 13.23 -40.92 55.49
CA LEU A 12 14.58 -41.53 55.56
C LEU A 12 14.97 -41.77 54.09
N GLY A 13 16.00 -41.19 53.46
CA GLY A 13 17.35 -40.89 53.90
C GLY A 13 18.31 -41.88 53.22
N VAL A 14 19.02 -41.47 52.16
CA VAL A 14 20.47 -41.65 51.93
C VAL A 14 20.85 -41.18 50.52
N LEU A 15 21.93 -40.40 50.54
CA LEU A 15 22.64 -39.67 49.51
C LEU A 15 23.46 -40.61 48.60
N ALA A 16 23.40 -40.42 47.28
CA ALA A 16 24.47 -40.83 46.38
C ALA A 16 24.58 -39.82 45.23
N THR A 17 25.61 -38.99 45.32
CA THR A 17 26.04 -38.01 44.33
C THR A 17 26.69 -38.75 43.16
N PHE A 18 26.18 -38.56 41.94
CA PHE A 18 26.97 -38.72 40.72
C PHE A 18 26.74 -37.50 39.83
N VAL A 19 27.82 -36.74 39.63
CA VAL A 19 27.92 -35.69 38.62
C VAL A 19 28.18 -36.37 37.29
N ALA A 20 27.29 -36.20 36.32
CA ALA A 20 27.59 -36.34 34.91
C ALA A 20 26.74 -35.34 34.14
N ALA A 21 27.42 -34.42 33.47
CA ALA A 21 26.83 -33.39 32.62
C ALA A 21 26.10 -34.05 31.43
N GLY A 22 24.81 -33.77 31.32
CA GLY A 22 23.98 -34.11 30.17
C GLY A 22 23.16 -32.89 29.80
N ILE A 23 23.50 -32.28 28.67
CA ILE A 23 22.81 -31.13 28.06
C ILE A 23 21.36 -31.55 27.77
N LEU A 24 20.40 -30.96 28.48
CA LEU A 24 18.98 -31.09 28.15
C LEU A 24 18.70 -30.23 26.93
N PHE A 25 18.31 -30.86 25.82
CA PHE A 25 17.53 -30.21 24.78
C PHE A 25 16.17 -29.82 25.38
N GLY A 26 15.89 -28.53 25.50
CA GLY A 26 14.54 -28.02 25.74
C GLY A 26 13.65 -28.30 24.53
N PRO A 27 12.33 -28.51 24.73
CA PRO A 27 11.42 -28.75 23.62
C PRO A 27 11.39 -27.51 22.71
N ALA A 28 11.47 -27.76 21.41
CA ALA A 28 11.33 -26.75 20.36
C ALA A 28 10.09 -25.89 20.65
N GLY A 29 10.30 -24.59 20.84
CA GLY A 29 9.24 -23.61 20.94
C GLY A 29 8.40 -23.65 19.67
N ASN A 30 7.09 -23.70 19.85
CA ASN A 30 6.13 -23.57 18.76
C ASN A 30 6.36 -22.22 18.05
N PRO A 31 6.68 -22.17 16.74
CA PRO A 31 6.93 -20.91 16.04
C PRO A 31 5.70 -19.97 15.99
N GLN A 32 4.50 -20.46 16.31
CA GLN A 32 3.30 -19.60 16.39
C GLN A 32 3.28 -18.62 17.57
N SER A 33 4.14 -18.75 18.60
CA SER A 33 4.07 -17.85 19.77
C SER A 33 4.88 -16.56 19.63
N ALA A 34 5.67 -16.38 18.56
CA ALA A 34 6.49 -15.19 18.35
C ALA A 34 5.82 -14.11 17.47
N GLU A 35 4.76 -14.45 16.73
CA GLU A 35 4.05 -13.49 15.87
C GLU A 35 2.93 -12.72 16.60
N ALA A 36 2.63 -13.06 17.85
CA ALA A 36 1.49 -12.50 18.58
C ALA A 36 1.75 -11.13 19.24
N THR A 37 2.88 -10.45 18.97
CA THR A 37 3.26 -9.18 19.64
C THR A 37 3.29 -7.98 18.68
N LEU A 38 2.44 -7.94 17.65
CA LEU A 38 2.67 -6.99 16.55
C LEU A 38 1.50 -6.11 16.13
N LEU A 39 0.38 -6.04 16.85
CA LEU A 39 -0.68 -5.08 16.54
C LEU A 39 -1.27 -4.55 17.83
N SER A 40 -0.73 -3.43 18.33
CA SER A 40 -1.24 -2.78 19.54
C SER A 40 -1.61 -1.34 19.25
N GLU A 41 -2.67 -0.88 19.92
CA GLU A 41 -2.90 0.54 20.08
C GLU A 41 -1.64 1.17 20.70
N VAL A 42 -1.06 2.12 19.99
CA VAL A 42 0.14 2.85 20.41
C VAL A 42 -0.27 4.09 21.18
N ARG A 43 -1.35 4.76 20.74
CA ARG A 43 -1.77 6.03 21.32
C ARG A 43 -3.21 6.40 21.01
N LYS A 44 -3.93 6.88 22.02
CA LYS A 44 -5.12 7.73 21.88
C LYS A 44 -4.73 9.19 21.68
N LEU A 45 -5.25 9.81 20.63
CA LEU A 45 -5.11 11.21 20.26
C LEU A 45 -6.37 11.97 20.66
N LEU A 46 -6.17 13.16 21.23
CA LEU A 46 -7.21 14.12 21.56
C LEU A 46 -6.72 15.48 21.05
N GLY A 47 -7.64 16.32 20.57
CA GLY A 47 -7.32 17.72 20.27
C GLY A 47 -6.89 18.47 21.53
N SER A 48 -6.07 19.52 21.39
CA SER A 48 -5.57 20.33 22.50
C SER A 48 -6.65 21.11 23.26
N ASP A 49 -7.82 21.28 22.66
CA ASP A 49 -8.99 21.94 23.23
C ASP A 49 -10.27 21.13 22.91
N PRO A 50 -10.45 19.96 23.55
CA PRO A 50 -11.65 19.17 23.34
C PRO A 50 -12.84 19.94 23.93
N LEU A 51 -13.83 20.21 23.08
CA LEU A 51 -15.13 20.74 23.49
C LEU A 51 -16.17 19.62 23.37
N ASP A 52 -17.21 19.68 24.18
CA ASP A 52 -18.38 18.82 23.98
C ASP A 52 -18.88 18.95 22.53
N PHE A 53 -19.22 17.83 21.90
CA PHE A 53 -19.72 17.73 20.53
C PHE A 53 -18.75 18.25 19.46
N SER A 54 -17.43 18.28 19.73
CA SER A 54 -16.42 18.68 18.74
C SER A 54 -16.30 17.70 17.57
N HIS A 55 -16.69 16.43 17.79
CA HIS A 55 -16.57 15.34 16.84
C HIS A 55 -15.13 15.13 16.31
N PHE A 56 -14.12 15.25 17.18
CA PHE A 56 -12.74 14.95 16.81
C PHE A 56 -12.60 13.48 16.40
N GLY A 57 -11.94 13.21 15.27
CA GLY A 57 -11.89 11.85 14.70
C GLY A 57 -13.00 11.57 13.69
N TRP A 58 -13.83 12.58 13.35
CA TRP A 58 -14.77 12.49 12.23
C TRP A 58 -14.07 12.10 10.93
N SER A 59 -12.90 12.70 10.67
CA SER A 59 -12.03 12.38 9.55
C SER A 59 -10.59 12.21 10.03
N ALA A 60 -9.85 11.31 9.39
CA ALA A 60 -8.46 11.05 9.72
C ALA A 60 -7.67 10.73 8.44
N ALA A 61 -6.42 11.17 8.39
CA ALA A 61 -5.46 10.84 7.34
C ALA A 61 -4.05 10.70 7.93
N VAL A 62 -3.21 9.87 7.34
CA VAL A 62 -1.83 9.65 7.80
C VAL A 62 -0.89 9.48 6.62
N SER A 63 0.28 10.12 6.70
CA SER A 63 1.39 9.94 5.77
C SER A 63 2.68 9.82 6.56
N GLY A 64 3.28 8.63 6.53
CA GLY A 64 4.44 8.29 7.35
C GLY A 64 4.21 8.52 8.84
N ASP A 65 4.95 9.50 9.39
CA ASP A 65 4.96 9.87 10.81
C ASP A 65 4.08 11.09 11.12
N THR A 66 3.23 11.53 10.19
CA THR A 66 2.32 12.67 10.37
C THR A 66 0.87 12.24 10.15
N ALA A 67 0.00 12.60 11.08
CA ALA A 67 -1.44 12.36 11.00
C ALA A 67 -2.20 13.68 11.06
N VAL A 68 -3.30 13.78 10.31
CA VAL A 68 -4.24 14.90 10.37
C VAL A 68 -5.59 14.34 10.80
N VAL A 69 -6.22 14.99 11.78
CA VAL A 69 -7.52 14.57 12.32
C VAL A 69 -8.47 15.75 12.35
N GLY A 70 -9.64 15.60 11.73
CA GLY A 70 -10.67 16.62 11.66
C GLY A 70 -11.62 16.59 12.86
N ALA A 71 -12.14 17.77 13.21
CA ALA A 71 -13.15 18.00 14.24
C ALA A 71 -14.13 19.08 13.73
N PRO A 72 -15.08 18.73 12.85
CA PRO A 72 -15.90 19.68 12.10
C PRO A 72 -16.88 20.48 12.96
N SER A 73 -17.17 20.02 14.17
CA SER A 73 -18.18 20.61 15.06
C SER A 73 -17.57 21.43 16.20
N VAL A 74 -16.26 21.72 16.14
CA VAL A 74 -15.62 22.62 17.11
C VAL A 74 -16.21 24.03 16.97
N ILE A 75 -16.75 24.52 18.09
CA ILE A 75 -17.31 25.88 18.19
C ILE A 75 -16.15 26.88 18.27
N ASN A 76 -16.03 27.75 17.27
CA ASN A 76 -15.04 28.84 17.26
C ASN A 76 -15.73 30.16 16.93
N GLY A 77 -15.88 31.05 17.93
CA GLY A 77 -16.45 32.38 17.73
C GLY A 77 -17.98 32.49 17.80
N GLY A 78 -18.72 31.40 18.03
CA GLY A 78 -20.18 31.44 18.22
C GLY A 78 -20.96 30.27 17.63
N GLY A 79 -20.35 29.51 16.72
CA GLY A 79 -20.92 28.31 16.10
C GLY A 79 -19.86 27.37 15.49
N ASP A 80 -20.33 26.35 14.77
CA ASP A 80 -19.57 25.17 14.32
C ASP A 80 -18.66 25.48 13.12
N ALA A 81 -17.61 26.27 13.34
CA ALA A 81 -16.64 26.58 12.29
C ALA A 81 -15.78 25.36 11.90
N GLY A 82 -15.51 24.48 12.89
CA GLY A 82 -14.69 23.29 12.69
C GLY A 82 -13.19 23.58 12.64
N VAL A 83 -12.39 22.56 12.95
CA VAL A 83 -10.91 22.62 13.00
C VAL A 83 -10.31 21.29 12.55
N ALA A 84 -9.01 21.28 12.25
CA ALA A 84 -8.25 20.05 12.06
C ALA A 84 -6.93 20.13 12.83
N TYR A 85 -6.41 19.00 13.30
CA TYR A 85 -5.21 18.92 14.11
C TYR A 85 -4.17 18.06 13.42
N VAL A 86 -2.92 18.51 13.44
CA VAL A 86 -1.76 17.77 12.95
C VAL A 86 -1.04 17.17 14.14
N PHE A 87 -0.86 15.86 14.10
CA PHE A 87 -0.07 15.09 15.05
C PHE A 87 1.17 14.56 14.35
N GLN A 88 2.28 14.51 15.07
CA GLN A 88 3.51 13.93 14.57
C GLN A 88 4.04 12.90 15.57
N ARG A 89 4.62 11.83 15.03
CA ARG A 89 5.35 10.83 15.82
C ARG A 89 6.66 11.42 16.34
N ASN A 90 7.17 10.81 17.40
CA ASN A 90 8.38 11.19 18.12
C ASN A 90 8.29 12.54 18.87
N GLN A 91 7.08 13.05 19.10
CA GLN A 91 6.86 14.28 19.85
C GLN A 91 6.83 13.97 21.34
N GLY A 92 7.79 14.49 22.11
CA GLY A 92 7.89 14.23 23.55
C GLY A 92 8.46 12.86 23.92
N GLY A 93 9.10 12.14 22.98
CA GLY A 93 9.75 10.85 23.21
C GLY A 93 9.66 9.94 21.99
N ALA A 94 10.52 8.92 21.91
CA ALA A 94 10.50 7.95 20.82
C ALA A 94 9.12 7.26 20.73
N ASP A 95 8.60 7.13 19.52
CA ASP A 95 7.30 6.54 19.18
C ASP A 95 6.07 7.24 19.77
N ASN A 96 6.25 8.37 20.47
CA ASN A 96 5.13 9.11 21.02
C ASN A 96 4.50 10.02 19.97
N TRP A 97 3.18 10.02 19.89
CA TRP A 97 2.44 10.95 19.04
C TRP A 97 2.01 12.17 19.84
N GLY A 98 2.22 13.36 19.28
CA GLY A 98 1.86 14.62 19.91
C GLY A 98 1.34 15.62 18.88
N GLU A 99 0.40 16.45 19.30
CA GLU A 99 -0.11 17.55 18.48
C GLU A 99 1.01 18.57 18.23
N VAL A 100 1.21 18.93 16.96
CA VAL A 100 2.17 19.96 16.53
C VAL A 100 1.48 21.20 15.99
N LYS A 101 0.22 21.08 15.53
CA LYS A 101 -0.52 22.20 14.98
C LYS A 101 -2.03 22.01 15.08
N LYS A 102 -2.74 23.08 15.40
CA LYS A 102 -4.16 23.27 15.11
C LYS A 102 -4.33 24.11 13.83
N LEU A 103 -5.01 23.57 12.83
CA LEU A 103 -5.31 24.20 11.54
C LEU A 103 -6.68 24.89 11.62
N LEU A 104 -6.73 26.12 11.11
CA LEU A 104 -7.92 26.96 11.06
C LEU A 104 -8.02 27.56 9.66
N ALA A 105 -9.20 27.50 9.05
CA ALA A 105 -9.47 28.22 7.80
C ALA A 105 -9.20 29.72 7.98
N SER A 106 -8.53 30.34 6.99
CA SER A 106 -8.24 31.79 6.96
C SER A 106 -9.48 32.69 7.10
N ASP A 107 -10.63 32.17 6.69
CA ASP A 107 -11.93 32.84 6.60
C ASP A 107 -12.99 32.13 7.44
N SER A 108 -12.57 31.42 8.49
CA SER A 108 -13.44 30.64 9.38
C SER A 108 -14.69 31.41 9.81
N ALA A 109 -15.84 30.79 9.60
CA ALA A 109 -17.15 31.27 10.00
C ALA A 109 -18.03 30.16 10.60
N ASP A 110 -19.06 30.55 11.34
CA ASP A 110 -20.00 29.62 11.95
C ASP A 110 -20.72 28.78 10.88
N GLY A 111 -20.73 27.45 11.06
CA GLY A 111 -21.36 26.50 10.14
C GLY A 111 -20.48 26.11 8.95
N ASP A 112 -19.17 26.41 8.99
CA ASP A 112 -18.26 26.05 7.91
C ASP A 112 -18.01 24.54 7.83
N GLY A 113 -18.01 23.83 8.97
CA GLY A 113 -17.71 22.41 9.03
C GLY A 113 -16.27 22.07 8.61
N PHE A 114 -15.31 22.97 8.82
CA PHE A 114 -13.91 22.73 8.48
C PHE A 114 -13.37 21.50 9.22
N GLY A 115 -12.78 20.55 8.50
CA GLY A 115 -12.36 19.27 9.07
C GLY A 115 -13.36 18.13 8.84
N ILE A 116 -14.44 18.36 8.06
CA ILE A 116 -15.36 17.29 7.64
C ILE A 116 -14.63 16.20 6.83
N SER A 117 -13.58 16.58 6.11
CA SER A 117 -12.69 15.67 5.40
C SER A 117 -11.25 16.18 5.48
N VAL A 118 -10.29 15.26 5.58
CA VAL A 118 -8.85 15.56 5.63
C VAL A 118 -8.08 14.56 4.77
N ALA A 119 -7.00 15.03 4.15
CA ALA A 119 -6.04 14.19 3.44
C ALA A 119 -4.62 14.74 3.64
N ILE A 120 -3.62 13.88 3.62
CA ILE A 120 -2.20 14.27 3.72
C ILE A 120 -1.34 13.37 2.84
N ASP A 121 -0.39 13.97 2.13
CA ASP A 121 0.70 13.28 1.46
C ASP A 121 2.00 14.06 1.67
N GLY A 122 2.95 13.43 2.37
CA GLY A 122 4.19 14.05 2.79
C GLY A 122 3.95 15.35 3.58
N ASP A 123 4.37 16.46 2.97
CA ASP A 123 4.33 17.79 3.57
C ASP A 123 3.12 18.63 3.13
N THR A 124 2.16 18.04 2.41
CA THR A 124 0.94 18.71 1.93
C THR A 124 -0.29 18.10 2.59
N ALA A 125 -1.07 18.92 3.28
CA ALA A 125 -2.33 18.53 3.91
C ALA A 125 -3.49 19.31 3.27
N VAL A 126 -4.62 18.64 3.07
CA VAL A 126 -5.84 19.24 2.54
C VAL A 126 -6.97 19.04 3.55
N VAL A 127 -7.72 20.09 3.81
CA VAL A 127 -8.87 20.07 4.72
C VAL A 127 -10.10 20.60 4.02
N GLY A 128 -11.16 19.82 3.97
CA GLY A 128 -12.45 20.20 3.40
C GLY A 128 -13.34 20.97 4.39
N ALA A 129 -14.20 21.83 3.84
CA ALA A 129 -15.26 22.54 4.55
C ALA A 129 -16.46 22.69 3.61
N ASP A 130 -17.51 21.89 3.81
CA ASP A 130 -18.63 21.82 2.88
C ASP A 130 -19.62 22.99 3.03
N GLY A 131 -19.68 23.62 4.21
CA GLY A 131 -20.46 24.83 4.50
C GLY A 131 -20.13 25.99 3.54
N PRO A 132 -18.88 26.48 3.47
CA PRO A 132 -18.46 27.52 2.55
C PRO A 132 -18.18 26.99 1.13
N THR A 133 -18.39 25.69 0.88
CA THR A 133 -18.03 25.00 -0.37
C THR A 133 -16.55 25.19 -0.73
N ALA A 134 -15.65 24.91 0.22
CA ALA A 134 -14.22 25.15 0.08
C ALA A 134 -13.35 23.96 0.54
N ALA A 135 -12.11 23.96 0.08
CA ALA A 135 -11.05 23.09 0.59
C ALA A 135 -9.78 23.92 0.74
N TYR A 136 -8.98 23.61 1.75
CA TYR A 136 -7.83 24.42 2.14
C TYR A 136 -6.58 23.56 2.07
N VAL A 137 -5.56 24.07 1.36
CA VAL A 137 -4.27 23.40 1.25
C VAL A 137 -3.30 24.03 2.23
N TYR A 138 -2.68 23.20 3.04
CA TYR A 138 -1.63 23.54 3.99
C TYR A 138 -0.33 22.88 3.59
N GLN A 139 0.76 23.61 3.72
CA GLN A 139 2.11 23.11 3.46
C GLN A 139 2.92 23.18 4.74
N ARG A 140 3.71 22.14 5.00
CA ARG A 140 4.76 22.18 6.04
C ARG A 140 5.85 23.18 5.66
N ASP A 141 6.47 23.76 6.68
CA ASP A 141 7.48 24.82 6.63
C ASP A 141 6.96 26.18 6.10
N GLU A 142 5.69 26.28 5.73
CA GLU A 142 5.08 27.54 5.32
C GLU A 142 4.91 28.45 6.55
N GLY A 143 5.46 29.65 6.51
CA GLY A 143 5.49 30.57 7.64
C GLY A 143 6.54 30.24 8.72
N GLY A 144 7.45 29.29 8.47
CA GLY A 144 8.58 28.96 9.33
C GLY A 144 8.82 27.46 9.47
N ALA A 145 10.03 27.06 9.86
CA ALA A 145 10.40 25.65 10.02
C ALA A 145 9.44 24.89 10.95
N ASP A 146 9.03 23.70 10.50
CA ASP A 146 8.04 22.80 11.12
C ASP A 146 6.64 23.38 11.33
N ASN A 147 6.35 24.57 10.77
CA ASN A 147 5.00 25.13 10.81
C ASN A 147 4.15 24.57 9.66
N TRP A 148 2.86 24.39 9.91
CA TRP A 148 1.89 24.16 8.84
C TRP A 148 1.14 25.46 8.55
N GLY A 149 1.35 26.00 7.34
CA GLY A 149 0.74 27.25 6.88
C GLY A 149 -0.21 27.01 5.71
N GLN A 150 -1.33 27.74 5.69
CA GLN A 150 -2.27 27.69 4.57
C GLN A 150 -1.65 28.35 3.34
N VAL A 151 -1.58 27.62 2.22
CA VAL A 151 -1.03 28.11 0.94
C VAL A 151 -2.10 28.34 -0.12
N ALA A 152 -3.26 27.68 -0.01
CA ALA A 152 -4.35 27.87 -0.95
C ALA A 152 -5.74 27.65 -0.32
N ARG A 153 -6.74 28.28 -0.95
CA ARG A 153 -8.17 28.03 -0.73
C ARG A 153 -8.79 27.69 -2.08
N LEU A 154 -9.16 26.43 -2.24
CA LEU A 154 -9.82 25.87 -3.41
C LEU A 154 -11.33 26.10 -3.30
N ASN A 155 -11.97 26.43 -4.42
CA ASN A 155 -13.36 26.83 -4.45
C ASN A 155 -14.17 25.92 -5.37
N GLY A 156 -15.31 25.43 -4.89
CA GLY A 156 -16.29 24.78 -5.75
C GLY A 156 -17.28 25.75 -6.39
N GLY A 157 -18.09 25.24 -7.33
CA GLY A 157 -19.33 25.90 -7.72
C GLY A 157 -20.33 25.98 -6.55
N GLY A 158 -21.15 27.03 -6.48
CA GLY A 158 -22.09 27.21 -5.36
C GLY A 158 -23.14 26.09 -5.24
N GLY A 159 -23.54 25.76 -4.00
CA GLY A 159 -24.59 24.77 -3.71
C GLY A 159 -24.18 23.30 -3.90
N SER A 160 -22.87 23.02 -3.96
CA SER A 160 -22.33 21.74 -4.38
C SER A 160 -21.82 20.82 -3.27
N ARG A 161 -21.79 21.29 -2.01
CA ARG A 161 -21.06 20.65 -0.89
C ARG A 161 -19.60 20.32 -1.23
N PHE A 162 -18.95 21.15 -2.05
CA PHE A 162 -17.53 21.04 -2.34
C PHE A 162 -16.71 21.01 -1.05
N GLY A 163 -15.79 20.05 -0.94
CA GLY A 163 -15.01 19.82 0.29
C GLY A 163 -15.60 18.74 1.19
N VAL A 164 -16.72 18.10 0.80
CA VAL A 164 -17.27 16.93 1.54
C VAL A 164 -16.27 15.77 1.58
N SER A 165 -15.45 15.62 0.55
CA SER A 165 -14.35 14.66 0.48
C SER A 165 -13.14 15.28 -0.22
N VAL A 166 -11.94 14.95 0.26
CA VAL A 166 -10.68 15.45 -0.27
C VAL A 166 -9.67 14.31 -0.33
N ALA A 167 -8.81 14.32 -1.35
CA ALA A 167 -7.66 13.43 -1.48
C ALA A 167 -6.48 14.19 -2.08
N VAL A 168 -5.25 13.78 -1.71
CA VAL A 168 -4.01 14.39 -2.20
C VAL A 168 -2.99 13.31 -2.53
N SER A 169 -2.28 13.47 -3.65
CA SER A 169 -1.11 12.68 -4.01
C SER A 169 -0.13 13.55 -4.76
N GLY A 170 1.04 13.78 -4.17
CA GLY A 170 2.06 14.70 -4.64
C GLY A 170 1.49 16.10 -4.91
N GLU A 171 1.51 16.50 -6.19
CA GLU A 171 1.05 17.81 -6.65
C GLU A 171 -0.40 17.82 -7.13
N ILE A 172 -1.17 16.76 -6.89
CA ILE A 172 -2.56 16.61 -7.30
C ILE A 172 -3.47 16.59 -6.07
N VAL A 173 -4.53 17.40 -6.13
CA VAL A 173 -5.62 17.40 -5.14
C VAL A 173 -6.93 17.11 -5.86
N VAL A 174 -7.70 16.15 -5.34
CA VAL A 174 -9.05 15.86 -5.81
C VAL A 174 -10.04 16.26 -4.71
N VAL A 175 -11.07 17.01 -5.08
CA VAL A 175 -12.11 17.48 -4.14
C VAL A 175 -13.49 17.09 -4.64
N GLY A 176 -14.23 16.33 -3.85
CA GLY A 176 -15.59 15.92 -4.14
C GLY A 176 -16.61 17.03 -3.86
N ALA A 177 -17.69 17.02 -4.64
CA ALA A 177 -18.80 17.96 -4.55
C ALA A 177 -20.12 17.29 -4.97
N GLU A 178 -20.62 16.42 -4.09
CA GLU A 178 -21.74 15.47 -4.29
C GLU A 178 -23.08 16.09 -4.76
N ASN A 179 -23.34 17.37 -4.49
CA ASN A 179 -24.60 18.04 -4.86
C ASN A 179 -24.42 19.03 -6.02
N SER A 180 -23.23 19.04 -6.61
CA SER A 180 -22.92 19.90 -7.75
C SER A 180 -23.84 19.60 -8.92
N SER A 181 -24.28 20.69 -9.58
CA SER A 181 -24.92 20.66 -10.89
C SER A 181 -23.97 21.14 -12.00
N SER A 182 -22.67 21.24 -11.69
CA SER A 182 -21.65 21.62 -12.67
C SER A 182 -21.43 20.47 -13.69
N GLY A 183 -21.04 20.82 -14.92
CA GLY A 183 -20.83 19.84 -16.00
C GLY A 183 -22.04 19.64 -16.93
N PRO A 184 -21.93 18.75 -17.94
CA PRO A 184 -22.94 18.58 -18.99
C PRO A 184 -24.12 17.70 -18.56
N GLY A 185 -25.30 18.27 -18.35
CA GLY A 185 -26.51 17.55 -17.91
C GLY A 185 -27.41 18.44 -17.07
N CYS A 186 -28.53 17.92 -16.56
CA CYS A 186 -29.41 18.66 -15.64
C CYS A 186 -29.44 17.99 -14.26
N CYS A 187 -29.31 18.84 -13.23
CA CYS A 187 -29.58 18.58 -11.81
C CYS A 187 -28.42 17.95 -10.99
N SER A 188 -28.49 18.10 -9.66
CA SER A 188 -27.49 17.75 -8.63
C SER A 188 -27.10 16.26 -8.62
N ARG A 189 -26.23 15.88 -9.55
CA ARG A 189 -25.64 14.54 -9.70
C ARG A 189 -24.27 14.39 -9.06
N GLY A 190 -23.65 15.52 -8.70
CA GLY A 190 -22.32 15.57 -8.11
C GLY A 190 -21.20 15.60 -9.14
N VAL A 191 -20.04 16.11 -8.72
CA VAL A 191 -18.80 16.20 -9.51
C VAL A 191 -17.59 16.05 -8.57
N ALA A 192 -16.40 15.86 -9.13
CA ALA A 192 -15.15 16.05 -8.42
C ALA A 192 -14.24 17.01 -9.20
N TYR A 193 -13.46 17.82 -8.50
CA TYR A 193 -12.53 18.76 -9.11
C TYR A 193 -11.10 18.28 -8.90
N VAL A 194 -10.30 18.32 -9.95
CA VAL A 194 -8.87 18.07 -9.90
C VAL A 194 -8.14 19.40 -9.93
N TYR A 195 -7.31 19.61 -8.94
CA TYR A 195 -6.39 20.74 -8.81
C TYR A 195 -4.96 20.25 -8.92
N GLN A 196 -4.11 21.04 -9.55
CA GLN A 196 -2.69 20.76 -9.68
C GLN A 196 -1.86 21.95 -9.20
N ARG A 197 -0.77 21.65 -8.47
CA ARG A 197 0.21 22.68 -8.10
C ARG A 197 0.89 23.22 -9.35
N ASN A 198 1.26 24.49 -9.31
CA ASN A 198 1.83 25.27 -10.41
C ASN A 198 0.87 25.53 -11.59
N GLN A 199 -0.38 25.06 -11.52
CA GLN A 199 -1.38 25.36 -12.55
C GLN A 199 -1.82 26.83 -12.45
N GLY A 200 -1.65 27.58 -13.53
CA GLY A 200 -1.91 29.02 -13.55
C GLY A 200 -0.77 29.90 -12.99
N GLY A 201 0.39 29.32 -12.68
CA GLY A 201 1.59 30.05 -12.26
C GLY A 201 2.35 29.31 -11.15
N PRO A 202 3.63 29.66 -10.89
CA PRO A 202 4.44 29.03 -9.85
C PRO A 202 3.74 29.07 -8.49
N ASP A 203 3.75 27.93 -7.78
CA ASP A 203 3.16 27.71 -6.46
C ASP A 203 1.64 27.89 -6.36
N ASN A 204 0.94 28.16 -7.47
CA ASN A 204 -0.51 28.26 -7.48
C ASN A 204 -1.16 26.87 -7.55
N TRP A 205 -2.24 26.68 -6.80
CA TRP A 205 -3.11 25.52 -6.96
C TRP A 205 -4.27 25.89 -7.88
N GLY A 206 -4.17 25.45 -9.14
CA GLY A 206 -5.17 25.74 -10.17
C GLY A 206 -6.01 24.52 -10.52
N GLU A 207 -7.30 24.74 -10.80
CA GLU A 207 -8.18 23.70 -11.34
C GLU A 207 -7.67 23.27 -12.72
N VAL A 208 -7.50 21.96 -12.92
CA VAL A 208 -7.13 21.36 -14.21
C VAL A 208 -8.29 20.63 -14.86
N LYS A 209 -9.20 20.04 -14.07
CA LYS A 209 -10.32 19.27 -14.60
C LYS A 209 -11.51 19.23 -13.64
N LEU A 210 -12.70 19.24 -14.23
CA LEU A 210 -13.94 18.77 -13.62
C LEU A 210 -14.23 17.32 -14.06
N LEU A 211 -14.33 16.41 -13.09
CA LEU A 211 -14.71 15.01 -13.26
C LEU A 211 -16.21 14.84 -13.02
N PHE A 212 -16.86 14.05 -13.87
CA PHE A 212 -18.26 13.67 -13.77
C PHE A 212 -18.43 12.29 -14.42
N ALA A 213 -19.33 11.47 -13.89
CA ALA A 213 -19.66 10.18 -14.48
C ALA A 213 -20.34 10.34 -15.85
N SER A 214 -19.96 9.48 -16.79
CA SER A 214 -20.44 9.47 -18.17
C SER A 214 -21.95 9.20 -18.29
N ASP A 215 -22.52 8.51 -17.32
CA ASP A 215 -23.92 8.12 -17.16
C ASP A 215 -24.63 8.85 -16.01
N ALA A 216 -24.03 9.91 -15.45
CA ALA A 216 -24.53 10.58 -14.25
C ALA A 216 -26.00 11.05 -14.34
N GLU A 217 -26.81 10.59 -13.39
CA GLU A 217 -28.22 10.89 -13.20
C GLU A 217 -28.49 11.74 -11.93
N LEU A 218 -29.71 12.25 -11.81
CA LEU A 218 -30.07 13.12 -10.69
C LEU A 218 -30.07 12.34 -9.37
N GLY A 219 -29.18 12.73 -8.46
CA GLY A 219 -29.16 12.19 -7.11
C GLY A 219 -28.14 11.07 -6.87
N ASP A 220 -27.31 10.74 -7.86
CA ASP A 220 -26.26 9.70 -7.75
C ASP A 220 -25.17 10.03 -6.71
N GLN A 221 -25.04 11.32 -6.37
CA GLN A 221 -24.08 11.84 -5.39
C GLN A 221 -22.62 11.53 -5.73
N PHE A 222 -22.27 11.65 -7.02
CA PHE A 222 -20.89 11.51 -7.48
C PHE A 222 -19.97 12.53 -6.79
N GLY A 223 -18.84 12.07 -6.26
CA GLY A 223 -17.94 12.90 -5.45
C GLY A 223 -18.28 12.86 -3.96
N PHE A 224 -19.13 11.94 -3.51
CA PHE A 224 -19.31 11.67 -2.09
C PHE A 224 -17.99 11.21 -1.45
N SER A 225 -17.30 10.27 -2.11
CA SER A 225 -15.95 9.82 -1.76
C SER A 225 -14.98 10.06 -2.91
N VAL A 226 -13.74 10.41 -2.59
CA VAL A 226 -12.65 10.58 -3.58
C VAL A 226 -11.36 9.99 -3.04
N ALA A 227 -10.58 9.39 -3.92
CA ALA A 227 -9.23 8.93 -3.65
C ALA A 227 -8.33 9.21 -4.85
N VAL A 228 -7.03 9.45 -4.62
CA VAL A 228 -6.05 9.69 -5.69
C VAL A 228 -4.71 9.06 -5.33
N SER A 229 -4.06 8.44 -6.32
CA SER A 229 -2.70 7.91 -6.22
C SER A 229 -1.99 8.14 -7.55
N GLY A 230 -1.03 9.06 -7.57
CA GLY A 230 -0.37 9.49 -8.80
C GLY A 230 -1.38 9.96 -9.85
N ASP A 231 -1.41 9.27 -10.98
CA ASP A 231 -2.24 9.59 -12.15
C ASP A 231 -3.61 8.89 -12.17
N THR A 232 -3.98 8.20 -11.08
CA THR A 232 -5.27 7.51 -10.95
C THR A 232 -6.12 8.14 -9.85
N ALA A 233 -7.38 8.43 -10.16
CA ALA A 233 -8.37 8.90 -9.21
C ALA A 233 -9.60 7.97 -9.21
N VAL A 234 -10.15 7.69 -8.04
CA VAL A 234 -11.38 6.93 -7.85
C VAL A 234 -12.42 7.82 -7.19
N VAL A 235 -13.62 7.89 -7.77
CA VAL A 235 -14.71 8.75 -7.27
C VAL A 235 -15.97 7.93 -7.06
N GLY A 236 -16.51 7.96 -5.85
CA GLY A 236 -17.73 7.24 -5.48
C GLY A 236 -19.01 8.03 -5.74
N ALA A 237 -20.07 7.30 -6.08
CA ALA A 237 -21.43 7.75 -6.30
C ALA A 237 -22.38 6.72 -5.66
N TYR A 238 -22.49 6.73 -4.33
CA TYR A 238 -23.15 5.66 -3.57
C TYR A 238 -24.67 5.56 -3.79
N ARG A 239 -25.27 6.53 -4.46
CA ARG A 239 -26.70 6.53 -4.81
C ARG A 239 -26.97 6.29 -6.28
N GLU A 240 -25.94 5.94 -7.04
CA GLU A 240 -26.10 5.61 -8.45
C GLU A 240 -26.98 4.35 -8.63
N ASP A 241 -27.81 4.39 -9.69
CA ASP A 241 -28.92 3.46 -9.90
C ASP A 241 -28.57 2.17 -10.72
N ALA A 242 -27.30 1.96 -11.08
CA ALA A 242 -26.71 0.95 -11.97
C ALA A 242 -27.31 0.80 -13.37
N ASP A 243 -27.57 1.91 -14.07
CA ASP A 243 -28.07 1.92 -15.45
C ASP A 243 -29.34 1.05 -15.64
N ILE A 244 -30.24 1.05 -14.64
CA ILE A 244 -31.61 0.55 -14.82
C ILE A 244 -32.36 1.53 -15.72
N THR A 245 -32.28 1.26 -17.02
CA THR A 245 -33.11 1.92 -18.03
C THR A 245 -34.58 1.96 -17.57
N CYS A 246 -35.05 3.16 -17.27
CA CYS A 246 -36.41 3.44 -16.84
C CYS A 246 -37.45 2.96 -17.87
N ALA A 247 -37.93 1.72 -17.74
CA ALA A 247 -39.11 1.21 -18.43
C ALA A 247 -40.27 0.82 -17.48
N CYS A 248 -40.11 1.02 -16.17
CA CYS A 248 -41.15 0.66 -15.20
C CYS A 248 -41.28 1.60 -14.00
N GLY A 249 -40.91 2.89 -14.09
CA GLY A 249 -41.39 3.91 -13.14
C GLY A 249 -41.20 3.60 -11.66
N LEU A 250 -40.16 2.85 -11.29
CA LEU A 250 -39.74 2.67 -9.91
C LEU A 250 -38.50 3.52 -9.69
N ALA A 251 -38.70 4.61 -8.95
CA ALA A 251 -37.62 5.38 -8.36
C ALA A 251 -36.89 4.52 -7.32
N GLY A 252 -35.55 4.51 -7.38
CA GLY A 252 -34.68 4.18 -6.25
C GLY A 252 -34.00 2.83 -6.32
N SER A 253 -32.95 2.69 -7.12
CA SER A 253 -32.00 1.59 -6.96
C SER A 253 -30.63 2.10 -6.55
N ASN A 254 -30.51 2.72 -5.36
CA ASN A 254 -29.23 3.20 -4.77
C ASN A 254 -28.23 2.05 -4.48
N VAL A 255 -27.87 1.27 -5.48
CA VAL A 255 -26.89 0.19 -5.41
C VAL A 255 -25.49 0.79 -5.25
N GLY A 256 -25.27 1.94 -5.89
CA GLY A 256 -24.04 2.70 -5.85
C GLY A 256 -23.01 2.25 -6.89
N ALA A 257 -22.13 3.17 -7.26
CA ALA A 257 -21.02 2.94 -8.18
C ALA A 257 -19.76 3.69 -7.73
N ALA A 258 -18.61 3.29 -8.28
CA ALA A 258 -17.40 4.10 -8.25
C ALA A 258 -16.82 4.22 -9.66
N TYR A 259 -16.10 5.29 -9.94
CA TYR A 259 -15.58 5.58 -11.27
C TYR A 259 -14.08 5.82 -11.20
N VAL A 260 -13.33 5.16 -12.09
CA VAL A 260 -11.89 5.33 -12.21
C VAL A 260 -11.61 6.35 -13.30
N PHE A 261 -10.84 7.38 -12.96
CA PHE A 261 -10.30 8.37 -13.88
C PHE A 261 -8.78 8.22 -13.93
N GLN A 262 -8.20 8.32 -15.13
CA GLN A 262 -6.75 8.36 -15.32
C GLN A 262 -6.34 9.64 -16.04
N ARG A 263 -5.17 10.15 -15.67
CA ARG A 263 -4.48 11.20 -16.43
C ARG A 263 -4.07 10.66 -17.80
N ASP A 264 -3.99 11.54 -18.78
CA ASP A 264 -3.75 11.25 -20.19
C ASP A 264 -4.84 10.44 -20.93
N GLN A 265 -5.89 9.99 -20.22
CA GLN A 265 -7.01 9.29 -20.82
C GLN A 265 -7.84 10.26 -21.68
N GLY A 266 -7.89 10.00 -22.99
CA GLY A 266 -8.55 10.88 -23.96
C GLY A 266 -7.70 12.09 -24.40
N GLY A 267 -6.41 12.11 -24.09
CA GLY A 267 -5.44 13.10 -24.59
C GLY A 267 -4.44 13.56 -23.52
N SER A 268 -3.30 14.11 -23.93
CA SER A 268 -2.24 14.62 -23.03
C SER A 268 -2.79 15.58 -21.98
N ASP A 269 -2.39 15.35 -20.73
CA ASP A 269 -2.78 16.06 -19.51
C ASP A 269 -4.29 16.07 -19.22
N ASN A 270 -5.08 15.25 -19.93
CA ASN A 270 -6.52 15.14 -19.69
C ASN A 270 -6.81 14.06 -18.65
N TRP A 271 -7.62 14.37 -17.65
CA TRP A 271 -8.25 13.36 -16.81
C TRP A 271 -9.53 12.85 -17.49
N GLY A 272 -9.54 11.57 -17.85
CA GLY A 272 -10.66 10.91 -18.52
C GLY A 272 -11.17 9.71 -17.73
N GLU A 273 -12.47 9.45 -17.81
CA GLU A 273 -13.07 8.24 -17.25
C GLU A 273 -12.53 7.02 -18.00
N VAL A 274 -12.08 6.03 -17.24
CA VAL A 274 -11.57 4.75 -17.75
C VAL A 274 -12.66 3.69 -17.65
N THR A 275 -13.28 3.56 -16.48
CA THR A 275 -14.34 2.60 -16.25
C THR A 275 -15.22 2.97 -15.06
N LYS A 276 -16.44 2.43 -15.07
CA LYS A 276 -17.34 2.33 -13.93
C LYS A 276 -17.10 0.99 -13.22
N LEU A 277 -17.05 1.03 -11.89
CA LEU A 277 -16.92 -0.11 -11.00
C LEU A 277 -18.27 -0.36 -10.32
N LEU A 278 -18.67 -1.62 -10.30
CA LEU A 278 -19.83 -2.13 -9.59
C LEU A 278 -19.36 -3.35 -8.78
N ALA A 279 -19.93 -3.55 -7.60
CA ALA A 279 -19.79 -4.83 -6.89
C ALA A 279 -20.35 -5.97 -7.76
N SER A 280 -19.72 -7.14 -7.75
CA SER A 280 -20.15 -8.29 -8.56
C SER A 280 -21.50 -8.88 -8.12
N ASP A 281 -21.91 -8.62 -6.88
CA ASP A 281 -23.13 -9.10 -6.23
C ASP A 281 -24.05 -7.96 -5.77
N TYR A 282 -23.94 -6.78 -6.38
CA TYR A 282 -24.70 -5.58 -6.01
C TYR A 282 -26.22 -5.81 -5.87
N GLU A 283 -26.78 -5.30 -4.78
CA GLU A 283 -28.20 -5.26 -4.48
C GLU A 283 -28.69 -3.84 -4.17
N GLN A 284 -30.01 -3.66 -4.21
CA GLN A 284 -30.65 -2.38 -3.97
C GLN A 284 -30.33 -1.86 -2.57
N GLY A 285 -29.67 -0.70 -2.50
CA GLY A 285 -29.40 -0.02 -1.24
C GLY A 285 -28.06 -0.35 -0.61
N ASP A 286 -27.19 -1.12 -1.28
CA ASP A 286 -25.87 -1.52 -0.78
C ASP A 286 -24.89 -0.35 -0.60
N HIS A 287 -25.16 0.78 -1.25
CA HIS A 287 -24.36 2.00 -1.17
C HIS A 287 -22.89 1.81 -1.59
N PHE A 288 -22.64 0.99 -2.61
CA PHE A 288 -21.29 0.82 -3.15
C PHE A 288 -20.72 2.17 -3.61
N GLY A 289 -19.49 2.51 -3.20
CA GLY A 289 -18.90 3.82 -3.46
C GLY A 289 -19.09 4.84 -2.33
N VAL A 290 -19.69 4.46 -1.20
CA VAL A 290 -19.76 5.30 0.01
C VAL A 290 -18.37 5.67 0.52
N SER A 291 -17.39 4.81 0.31
CA SER A 291 -15.98 5.06 0.60
C SER A 291 -15.10 4.46 -0.50
N ALA A 292 -13.97 5.10 -0.78
CA ALA A 292 -13.04 4.66 -1.82
C ALA A 292 -11.60 4.96 -1.39
N ALA A 293 -10.68 4.06 -1.73
CA ALA A 293 -9.24 4.24 -1.58
C ALA A 293 -8.51 3.67 -2.80
N VAL A 294 -7.36 4.25 -3.17
CA VAL A 294 -6.53 3.79 -4.28
C VAL A 294 -5.06 3.92 -3.92
N SER A 295 -4.26 2.92 -4.31
CA SER A 295 -2.81 2.89 -4.11
C SER A 295 -2.18 2.16 -5.30
N GLY A 296 -1.53 2.91 -6.19
CA GLY A 296 -1.05 2.40 -7.47
C GLY A 296 -2.18 1.76 -8.28
N ASP A 297 -2.03 0.48 -8.59
CA ASP A 297 -2.93 -0.31 -9.43
C ASP A 297 -4.01 -1.08 -8.65
N THR A 298 -4.21 -0.75 -7.37
CA THR A 298 -5.24 -1.38 -6.53
C THR A 298 -6.19 -0.32 -5.99
N ALA A 299 -7.49 -0.59 -6.06
CA ALA A 299 -8.53 0.22 -5.46
C ALA A 299 -9.38 -0.63 -4.50
N VAL A 300 -9.86 -0.01 -3.43
CA VAL A 300 -10.82 -0.61 -2.49
C VAL A 300 -12.03 0.29 -2.42
N VAL A 301 -13.22 -0.27 -2.58
CA VAL A 301 -14.49 0.45 -2.55
C VAL A 301 -15.42 -0.18 -1.52
N GLY A 302 -15.96 0.63 -0.62
CA GLY A 302 -16.89 0.19 0.43
C GLY A 302 -18.35 0.20 -0.02
N ALA A 303 -19.14 -0.71 0.57
CA ALA A 303 -20.59 -0.80 0.46
C ALA A 303 -21.14 -1.06 1.88
N ASP A 304 -21.39 0.02 2.64
CA ASP A 304 -21.68 -0.07 4.09
C ASP A 304 -23.05 -0.68 4.41
N ARG A 305 -23.90 -0.86 3.40
CA ARG A 305 -25.28 -1.34 3.55
C ARG A 305 -25.55 -2.72 2.96
N GLU A 306 -24.52 -3.34 2.41
CA GLU A 306 -24.57 -4.69 1.85
C GLU A 306 -25.01 -5.75 2.89
N ASP A 307 -25.73 -6.78 2.43
CA ASP A 307 -26.28 -7.90 3.23
C ASP A 307 -26.95 -7.45 4.55
N GLY A 308 -27.91 -6.54 4.44
CA GLY A 308 -28.68 -6.06 5.59
C GLY A 308 -27.89 -5.16 6.53
N GLU A 309 -27.08 -4.25 5.97
CA GLU A 309 -26.19 -3.34 6.71
C GLU A 309 -25.05 -4.02 7.47
N THR A 310 -24.80 -5.29 7.20
CA THR A 310 -23.56 -5.97 7.64
C THR A 310 -22.35 -5.27 7.01
N GLY A 311 -22.45 -5.01 5.71
CA GLY A 311 -21.51 -4.24 4.93
C GLY A 311 -20.34 -5.05 4.36
N ALA A 312 -19.78 -4.56 3.25
CA ALA A 312 -18.68 -5.17 2.54
C ALA A 312 -17.71 -4.13 1.99
N ALA A 313 -16.52 -4.57 1.58
CA ALA A 313 -15.63 -3.80 0.72
C ALA A 313 -15.10 -4.67 -0.41
N TYR A 314 -14.82 -4.08 -1.55
CA TYR A 314 -14.44 -4.80 -2.77
C TYR A 314 -13.09 -4.30 -3.26
N VAL A 315 -12.21 -5.24 -3.57
CA VAL A 315 -10.88 -4.94 -4.11
C VAL A 315 -10.93 -5.04 -5.62
N PHE A 316 -10.49 -3.98 -6.30
CA PHE A 316 -10.31 -3.93 -7.74
C PHE A 316 -8.83 -3.78 -8.08
N GLN A 317 -8.38 -4.46 -9.12
CA GLN A 317 -7.01 -4.40 -9.59
C GLN A 317 -6.98 -4.03 -11.08
N ARG A 318 -6.04 -3.15 -11.45
CA ARG A 318 -5.72 -2.86 -12.84
C ARG A 318 -5.20 -4.12 -13.53
N ASP A 319 -5.52 -4.26 -14.80
CA ASP A 319 -5.22 -5.39 -15.66
C ASP A 319 -5.94 -6.72 -15.29
N GLU A 320 -6.79 -6.72 -14.25
CA GLU A 320 -7.64 -7.86 -13.91
C GLU A 320 -8.76 -8.02 -14.94
N GLY A 321 -8.85 -9.20 -15.55
CA GLY A 321 -9.78 -9.47 -16.65
C GLY A 321 -9.35 -8.89 -18.02
N GLY A 322 -8.15 -8.32 -18.15
CA GLY A 322 -7.58 -7.87 -19.42
C GLY A 322 -6.77 -6.58 -19.32
N GLN A 323 -5.90 -6.31 -20.31
CA GLN A 323 -5.04 -5.13 -20.32
C GLN A 323 -5.83 -3.82 -20.18
N ASP A 324 -5.36 -2.95 -19.30
CA ASP A 324 -5.91 -1.63 -18.93
C ASP A 324 -7.34 -1.68 -18.34
N ASN A 325 -7.86 -2.88 -18.04
CA ASN A 325 -9.14 -3.05 -17.36
C ASN A 325 -8.99 -2.89 -15.84
N TRP A 326 -10.07 -2.52 -15.14
CA TRP A 326 -10.15 -2.69 -13.69
C TRP A 326 -11.17 -3.78 -13.39
N GLY A 327 -10.70 -4.89 -12.84
CA GLY A 327 -11.53 -6.04 -12.48
C GLY A 327 -11.64 -6.21 -10.97
N GLU A 328 -12.80 -6.69 -10.50
CA GLU A 328 -12.96 -7.10 -9.10
C GLU A 328 -12.15 -8.37 -8.83
N VAL A 329 -11.27 -8.31 -7.84
CA VAL A 329 -10.43 -9.44 -7.40
C VAL A 329 -11.11 -10.22 -6.29
N THR A 330 -11.68 -9.52 -5.31
CA THR A 330 -12.33 -10.14 -4.15
C THR A 330 -13.26 -9.19 -3.42
N LYS A 331 -14.30 -9.77 -2.81
CA LYS A 331 -15.08 -9.16 -1.74
C LYS A 331 -14.39 -9.42 -0.39
N LEU A 332 -14.36 -8.42 0.47
CA LEU A 332 -13.86 -8.45 1.84
C LEU A 332 -15.04 -8.31 2.80
N THR A 333 -15.09 -9.18 3.80
CA THR A 333 -16.10 -9.21 4.85
C THR A 333 -15.42 -9.44 6.19
N ALA A 334 -15.94 -8.86 7.27
CA ALA A 334 -15.47 -9.16 8.62
C ALA A 334 -15.64 -10.66 8.94
N SER A 335 -14.63 -11.27 9.57
CA SER A 335 -14.68 -12.69 9.98
C SER A 335 -15.72 -12.97 11.07
N ASP A 336 -16.11 -11.95 11.83
CA ASP A 336 -17.18 -11.93 12.81
C ASP A 336 -18.29 -10.95 12.41
N ALA A 337 -18.62 -10.92 11.12
CA ALA A 337 -19.69 -10.10 10.57
C ALA A 337 -20.99 -10.17 11.39
N GLU A 338 -21.49 -9.00 11.79
CA GLU A 338 -22.74 -8.83 12.51
C GLU A 338 -23.69 -7.92 11.71
N PRO A 339 -25.00 -8.17 11.75
CA PRO A 339 -25.97 -7.29 11.10
C PRO A 339 -25.84 -5.85 11.57
N SER A 340 -25.97 -4.90 10.65
CA SER A 340 -25.89 -3.46 10.93
C SER A 340 -24.53 -2.93 11.40
N ALA A 341 -23.45 -3.73 11.36
CA ALA A 341 -22.10 -3.29 11.72
C ALA A 341 -21.52 -2.20 10.79
N ARG A 342 -22.06 -2.08 9.57
CA ARG A 342 -21.63 -1.13 8.54
C ARG A 342 -20.16 -1.26 8.16
N PHE A 343 -19.68 -2.48 7.99
CA PHE A 343 -18.35 -2.72 7.45
C PHE A 343 -18.23 -2.09 6.05
N GLY A 344 -17.13 -1.39 5.78
CA GLY A 344 -16.96 -0.64 4.53
C GLY A 344 -17.47 0.81 4.59
N ALA A 345 -17.97 1.28 5.74
CA ALA A 345 -18.31 2.70 5.94
C ALA A 345 -17.12 3.64 5.71
N SER A 346 -15.90 3.18 6.00
CA SER A 346 -14.66 3.86 5.68
C SER A 346 -13.62 2.85 5.22
N VAL A 347 -12.82 3.21 4.22
CA VAL A 347 -11.75 2.36 3.67
C VAL A 347 -10.48 3.20 3.48
N ALA A 348 -9.33 2.59 3.76
CA ALA A 348 -8.03 3.15 3.45
C ALA A 348 -7.10 2.06 2.90
N LEU A 349 -6.21 2.43 2.00
CA LEU A 349 -5.32 1.50 1.31
C LEU A 349 -3.91 2.09 1.24
N SER A 350 -2.91 1.29 1.61
CA SER A 350 -1.49 1.61 1.44
C SER A 350 -0.77 0.36 0.96
N ALA A 351 -0.38 0.34 -0.32
CA ALA A 351 0.17 -0.84 -0.98
C ALA A 351 -0.73 -2.07 -0.73
N ASP A 352 -0.17 -3.14 -0.15
CA ASP A 352 -0.86 -4.41 0.11
C ASP A 352 -1.66 -4.46 1.43
N THR A 353 -1.94 -3.31 2.06
CA THR A 353 -2.68 -3.24 3.33
C THR A 353 -3.92 -2.39 3.19
N ALA A 354 -5.08 -3.00 3.41
CA ALA A 354 -6.38 -2.34 3.47
C ALA A 354 -6.87 -2.28 4.92
N LEU A 355 -7.41 -1.14 5.32
CA LEU A 355 -8.04 -0.93 6.62
C LEU A 355 -9.50 -0.54 6.39
N ILE A 356 -10.42 -1.26 7.02
CA ILE A 356 -11.85 -1.11 6.77
C ILE A 356 -12.58 -0.86 8.08
N GLY A 357 -13.31 0.24 8.17
CA GLY A 357 -14.13 0.58 9.32
C GLY A 357 -15.48 -0.12 9.33
N ALA A 358 -15.95 -0.50 10.52
CA ALA A 358 -17.29 -0.99 10.83
C ALA A 358 -17.81 -0.19 12.04
N ALA A 359 -18.24 1.04 11.78
CA ALA A 359 -18.49 2.03 12.83
C ALA A 359 -19.64 1.69 13.78
N LEU A 360 -20.50 0.73 13.42
CA LEU A 360 -21.63 0.27 14.24
C LEU A 360 -21.44 -1.17 14.74
N ASP A 361 -20.21 -1.70 14.67
CA ASP A 361 -19.87 -2.97 15.29
C ASP A 361 -20.06 -2.91 16.82
N ASN A 362 -20.47 -4.02 17.42
CA ASN A 362 -20.82 -4.09 18.84
C ASN A 362 -19.65 -4.51 19.77
N THR A 363 -18.41 -4.47 19.28
CA THR A 363 -17.22 -4.87 20.05
C THR A 363 -16.90 -3.85 21.14
N GLY A 364 -17.01 -4.27 22.40
CA GLY A 364 -16.76 -3.41 23.57
C GLY A 364 -18.02 -2.69 24.09
N GLY A 365 -19.05 -2.54 23.24
CA GLY A 365 -20.34 -1.92 23.57
C GLY A 365 -21.23 -1.84 22.33
N ALA A 366 -22.52 -1.59 22.49
CA ALA A 366 -23.40 -1.34 21.35
C ALA A 366 -22.92 -0.13 20.54
N ASP A 367 -22.78 -0.29 19.23
CA ASP A 367 -22.23 0.71 18.29
C ASP A 367 -20.89 1.34 18.75
N ALA A 368 -20.09 0.60 19.53
CA ALA A 368 -18.76 1.03 19.94
C ALA A 368 -17.80 1.11 18.75
N GLY A 369 -18.03 0.26 17.74
CA GLY A 369 -17.33 0.25 16.48
C GLY A 369 -16.04 -0.59 16.46
N ALA A 370 -15.61 -0.95 15.26
CA ALA A 370 -14.40 -1.72 15.01
C ALA A 370 -13.74 -1.30 13.68
N ALA A 371 -12.49 -1.72 13.46
CA ALA A 371 -11.84 -1.65 12.16
C ALA A 371 -11.06 -2.93 11.89
N TYR A 372 -10.91 -3.31 10.63
CA TYR A 372 -10.34 -4.59 10.22
C TYR A 372 -9.19 -4.38 9.26
N VAL A 373 -8.07 -5.03 9.54
CA VAL A 373 -6.86 -5.00 8.71
C VAL A 373 -6.89 -6.22 7.80
N PHE A 374 -6.88 -5.97 6.49
CA PHE A 374 -6.70 -6.99 5.47
C PHE A 374 -5.34 -6.78 4.81
N ARG A 375 -4.66 -7.88 4.48
CA ARG A 375 -3.41 -7.80 3.70
C ARG A 375 -3.42 -8.78 2.54
N ARG A 376 -2.80 -8.37 1.44
CA ARG A 376 -2.51 -9.24 0.29
C ARG A 376 -1.55 -10.35 0.74
N ASN A 377 -1.65 -11.50 0.08
CA ASN A 377 -0.89 -12.72 0.38
C ASN A 377 -1.19 -13.41 1.73
N GLN A 378 -2.20 -12.97 2.49
CA GLN A 378 -2.51 -13.59 3.80
C GLN A 378 -3.44 -14.79 3.71
N ALA A 379 -4.33 -14.80 2.71
CA ALA A 379 -5.21 -15.94 2.43
C ALA A 379 -4.65 -16.88 1.34
N GLY A 380 -3.34 -16.79 1.05
CA GLY A 380 -2.67 -17.47 -0.05
C GLY A 380 -2.06 -16.49 -1.06
N PRO A 381 -1.22 -16.95 -2.01
CA PRO A 381 -0.58 -16.08 -3.01
C PRO A 381 -1.60 -15.24 -3.76
N ASP A 382 -1.34 -13.94 -3.86
CA ASP A 382 -2.19 -12.91 -4.48
C ASP A 382 -3.61 -12.78 -3.91
N ASN A 383 -3.89 -13.38 -2.75
CA ASN A 383 -5.20 -13.34 -2.09
C ASN A 383 -5.19 -12.45 -0.85
N TRP A 384 -6.27 -11.72 -0.63
CA TRP A 384 -6.46 -10.89 0.55
C TRP A 384 -7.01 -11.72 1.71
N GLY A 385 -6.43 -11.53 2.90
CA GLY A 385 -6.92 -12.16 4.13
C GLY A 385 -7.01 -11.17 5.27
N GLU A 386 -8.03 -11.35 6.11
CA GLU A 386 -8.14 -10.62 7.37
C GLU A 386 -6.96 -11.02 8.28
N VAL A 387 -6.24 -10.02 8.76
CA VAL A 387 -5.13 -10.18 9.69
C VAL A 387 -5.59 -9.93 11.11
N ARG A 388 -6.45 -8.92 11.30
CA ARG A 388 -6.78 -8.43 12.63
C ARG A 388 -8.03 -7.55 12.66
N LYS A 389 -8.82 -7.74 13.72
CA LYS A 389 -9.79 -6.77 14.23
C LYS A 389 -9.16 -5.81 15.26
N LEU A 390 -9.38 -4.53 15.05
CA LEU A 390 -8.99 -3.40 15.90
C LEU A 390 -10.23 -2.86 16.61
N ALA A 391 -10.08 -2.54 17.89
CA ALA A 391 -11.07 -1.86 18.71
C ALA A 391 -10.33 -0.89 19.63
N ALA A 392 -10.99 0.18 20.06
CA ALA A 392 -10.44 1.10 21.06
C ALA A 392 -10.20 0.35 22.39
N SER A 393 -9.07 0.62 23.05
CA SER A 393 -8.73 0.00 24.33
C SER A 393 -9.70 0.36 25.47
N ASP A 394 -10.41 1.47 25.31
CA ASP A 394 -11.43 2.01 26.20
C ASP A 394 -12.79 2.14 25.51
N ALA A 395 -13.08 1.26 24.54
CA ALA A 395 -14.35 1.26 23.80
C ALA A 395 -15.59 1.28 24.72
N GLU A 396 -16.46 2.26 24.51
CA GLU A 396 -17.77 2.41 25.16
C GLU A 396 -18.91 2.48 24.14
N LEU A 397 -20.15 2.46 24.66
CA LEU A 397 -21.37 2.48 23.87
C LEU A 397 -21.42 3.74 22.99
N PHE A 398 -21.66 3.56 21.69
CA PHE A 398 -21.81 4.64 20.73
C PHE A 398 -20.55 5.47 20.43
N ASP A 399 -19.34 5.04 20.81
CA ASP A 399 -18.08 5.73 20.44
C ASP A 399 -17.82 5.76 18.93
N ARG A 400 -18.40 4.81 18.19
CA ARG A 400 -18.33 4.70 16.72
C ARG A 400 -16.90 4.66 16.16
N PHE A 401 -16.03 3.92 16.83
CA PHE A 401 -14.70 3.60 16.34
C PHE A 401 -14.75 2.99 14.93
N GLY A 402 -13.94 3.49 14.01
CA GLY A 402 -13.98 3.06 12.60
C GLY A 402 -14.84 3.97 11.71
N THR A 403 -15.37 5.08 12.24
CA THR A 403 -16.04 6.10 11.41
C THR A 403 -15.10 6.67 10.35
N SER A 404 -13.83 6.87 10.70
CA SER A 404 -12.76 7.20 9.76
C SER A 404 -11.57 6.28 9.97
N VAL A 405 -10.91 5.92 8.88
CA VAL A 405 -9.71 5.08 8.88
C VAL A 405 -8.67 5.65 7.93
N ALA A 406 -7.40 5.55 8.31
CA ALA A 406 -6.28 5.91 7.46
C ALA A 406 -5.12 4.94 7.70
N VAL A 407 -4.38 4.61 6.65
CA VAL A 407 -3.22 3.72 6.73
C VAL A 407 -2.07 4.25 5.88
N SER A 408 -0.86 4.20 6.41
CA SER A 408 0.39 4.50 5.69
C SER A 408 1.48 3.58 6.21
N GLY A 409 1.89 2.61 5.39
CA GLY A 409 2.84 1.58 5.79
C GLY A 409 2.38 0.83 7.04
N ASP A 410 3.14 0.94 8.13
CA ASP A 410 2.89 0.26 9.42
C ASP A 410 2.01 1.04 10.39
N THR A 411 1.53 2.21 10.00
CA THR A 411 0.74 3.10 10.86
C THR A 411 -0.70 3.13 10.40
N ALA A 412 -1.64 2.88 11.31
CA ALA A 412 -3.07 3.14 11.12
C ALA A 412 -3.55 4.21 12.09
N VAL A 413 -4.50 5.02 11.65
CA VAL A 413 -5.26 5.94 12.49
C VAL A 413 -6.74 5.63 12.31
N VAL A 414 -7.46 5.47 13.43
CA VAL A 414 -8.89 5.17 13.42
C VAL A 414 -9.63 6.17 14.30
N GLY A 415 -10.64 6.83 13.74
CA GLY A 415 -11.46 7.81 14.44
C GLY A 415 -12.67 7.20 15.15
N ALA A 416 -13.03 7.80 16.29
CA ALA A 416 -14.21 7.52 17.11
C ALA A 416 -14.82 8.87 17.52
N TYR A 417 -15.64 9.44 16.64
CA TYR A 417 -16.01 10.86 16.74
C TYR A 417 -16.98 11.20 17.87
N THR A 418 -17.60 10.20 18.50
CA THR A 418 -18.54 10.34 19.62
C THR A 418 -17.94 9.87 20.95
N GLU A 419 -16.63 9.65 20.98
CA GLU A 419 -15.94 9.26 22.21
C GLU A 419 -15.89 10.40 23.24
N ASP A 420 -15.97 10.04 24.53
CA ASP A 420 -16.24 10.98 25.63
C ASP A 420 -15.03 11.45 26.47
N ALA A 421 -13.80 10.97 26.23
CA ALA A 421 -12.65 11.24 27.10
C ALA A 421 -12.25 12.72 27.21
N GLY A 422 -12.60 13.54 26.20
CA GLY A 422 -12.38 14.99 26.17
C GLY A 422 -13.58 15.84 26.61
N GLY A 423 -14.75 15.23 26.84
CA GLY A 423 -16.06 15.89 26.92
C GLY A 423 -17.12 15.08 26.17
N ASN A 424 -18.40 15.38 26.40
CA ASN A 424 -19.52 14.63 25.81
C ASN A 424 -19.47 14.70 24.27
N ASP A 425 -19.35 13.56 23.58
CA ASP A 425 -19.15 13.47 22.12
C ASP A 425 -17.99 14.36 21.61
N SER A 426 -16.95 14.56 22.42
CA SER A 426 -15.78 15.36 22.02
C SER A 426 -14.96 14.70 20.92
N GLY A 427 -14.95 13.37 20.91
CA GLY A 427 -14.31 12.50 19.93
C GLY A 427 -12.84 12.21 20.21
N ALA A 428 -12.37 11.08 19.69
CA ALA A 428 -10.98 10.62 19.76
C ALA A 428 -10.51 10.01 18.44
N ALA A 429 -9.19 9.85 18.30
CA ALA A 429 -8.57 9.04 17.26
C ALA A 429 -7.49 8.15 17.86
N TYR A 430 -7.31 6.95 17.33
CA TYR A 430 -6.44 5.92 17.87
C TYR A 430 -5.40 5.53 16.84
N VAL A 431 -4.13 5.58 17.25
CA VAL A 431 -3.00 5.17 16.43
C VAL A 431 -2.64 3.73 16.75
N PHE A 432 -2.58 2.90 15.71
CA PHE A 432 -2.06 1.55 15.76
C PHE A 432 -0.76 1.50 14.97
N GLY A 433 0.24 0.81 15.52
CA GLY A 433 1.54 0.64 14.89
C GLY A 433 1.86 -0.83 14.64
N GLN A 434 2.91 -1.06 13.85
CA GLN A 434 3.44 -2.38 13.50
C GLN A 434 2.44 -3.21 12.66
N LEU A 435 1.70 -2.56 11.76
CA LEU A 435 0.70 -3.29 10.97
C LEU A 435 1.25 -4.44 10.13
N GLN A 436 2.56 -4.49 9.87
CA GLN A 436 3.26 -5.58 9.22
C GLN A 436 4.15 -6.35 10.21
N PRO A 437 4.29 -7.69 10.06
CA PRO A 437 5.31 -8.41 10.80
C PRO A 437 6.68 -7.85 10.44
N LYS A 438 7.41 -7.38 11.45
CA LYS A 438 8.79 -6.91 11.26
C LYS A 438 9.58 -8.05 10.59
N PRO A 439 10.23 -7.83 9.44
CA PRO A 439 11.02 -8.88 8.81
C PRO A 439 12.05 -9.37 9.85
N THR A 440 11.98 -10.66 10.15
CA THR A 440 12.94 -11.27 11.08
C THR A 440 14.30 -11.16 10.41
N PRO A 441 15.31 -10.49 11.04
CA PRO A 441 16.63 -10.43 10.46
C PRO A 441 17.14 -11.86 10.28
N THR A 442 17.27 -12.29 9.04
CA THR A 442 17.85 -13.58 8.71
C THR A 442 19.31 -13.52 9.15
N THR A 443 19.64 -14.11 10.30
CA THR A 443 21.03 -14.27 10.71
C THR A 443 21.72 -15.10 9.64
N THR A 444 22.50 -14.44 8.78
CA THR A 444 23.39 -15.12 7.85
C THR A 444 24.38 -15.91 8.69
N PRO A 445 24.48 -17.25 8.54
CA PRO A 445 25.40 -18.04 9.35
C PRO A 445 26.81 -17.49 9.14
N THR A 446 27.45 -17.07 10.22
CA THR A 446 28.84 -16.62 10.19
C THR A 446 29.70 -17.78 9.66
N PRO A 447 30.44 -17.60 8.55
CA PRO A 447 31.29 -18.68 8.04
C PRO A 447 32.29 -19.08 9.12
N THR A 448 32.25 -20.34 9.53
CA THR A 448 33.23 -20.89 10.46
C THR A 448 34.55 -20.95 9.73
N ILE A 449 35.52 -20.15 10.18
CA ILE A 449 36.86 -20.12 9.61
C ILE A 449 37.55 -21.45 9.95
N THR A 450 37.64 -22.35 8.98
CA THR A 450 38.46 -23.56 9.11
C THR A 450 39.95 -23.15 9.02
N PRO A 451 40.81 -23.52 9.98
CA PRO A 451 42.21 -23.09 9.97
C PRO A 451 42.94 -23.61 8.73
N THR A 452 43.59 -22.69 8.00
CA THR A 452 44.39 -22.96 6.80
C THR A 452 45.60 -23.85 7.14
N PRO A 453 45.86 -24.94 6.39
CA PRO A 453 47.06 -25.73 6.60
C PRO A 453 48.33 -24.97 6.15
N THR A 454 49.35 -24.99 7.00
CA THR A 454 50.67 -24.37 6.76
C THR A 454 51.40 -25.05 5.61
N ILE A 455 51.79 -24.27 4.59
CA ILE A 455 52.56 -24.75 3.44
C ILE A 455 54.05 -24.84 3.82
N THR A 456 54.67 -26.02 3.66
CA THR A 456 56.12 -26.26 3.80
C THR A 456 56.77 -26.20 2.41
N PRO A 457 57.99 -25.63 2.24
CA PRO A 457 58.57 -25.43 0.91
C PRO A 457 58.98 -26.73 0.20
N THR A 458 58.62 -26.80 -1.08
CA THR A 458 58.83 -27.87 -2.06
C THR A 458 60.29 -28.02 -2.53
N PRO A 459 60.85 -29.24 -2.68
CA PRO A 459 62.00 -29.47 -3.54
C PRO A 459 61.56 -29.80 -4.98
N THR A 460 62.31 -29.28 -5.93
CA THR A 460 62.13 -29.33 -7.39
C THR A 460 62.01 -30.76 -7.94
N ILE A 461 60.98 -31.02 -8.77
CA ILE A 461 60.91 -32.20 -9.66
C ILE A 461 60.54 -31.79 -11.09
N THR A 462 61.26 -32.41 -12.02
CA THR A 462 61.27 -32.31 -13.47
C THR A 462 60.00 -32.91 -14.13
N SER A 463 59.54 -32.24 -15.18
CA SER A 463 58.49 -32.50 -16.19
C SER A 463 57.59 -33.78 -16.17
N ALA A 464 56.29 -33.49 -16.35
CA ALA A 464 55.12 -34.27 -16.86
C ALA A 464 54.07 -34.70 -15.79
N PRO A 465 52.74 -34.77 -16.07
CA PRO A 465 52.01 -34.55 -17.33
C PRO A 465 50.89 -33.46 -17.25
N THR A 466 50.34 -33.10 -18.41
CA THR A 466 49.11 -32.31 -18.57
C THR A 466 47.91 -33.03 -17.95
N ILE A 467 47.16 -32.33 -17.09
CA ILE A 467 45.85 -32.79 -16.59
C ILE A 467 44.79 -32.16 -17.50
N THR A 468 44.15 -32.98 -18.33
CA THR A 468 42.97 -32.58 -19.11
C THR A 468 41.75 -32.78 -18.22
N PRO A 469 40.89 -31.77 -17.99
CA PRO A 469 39.62 -31.99 -17.31
C PRO A 469 38.73 -32.86 -18.21
N THR A 470 38.30 -34.01 -17.70
CA THR A 470 37.28 -34.84 -18.36
C THR A 470 35.89 -34.41 -17.89
N LYS A 471 35.09 -33.84 -18.81
CA LYS A 471 33.62 -33.69 -18.71
C LYS A 471 33.04 -35.06 -18.36
N GLN A 472 32.27 -35.16 -17.28
CA GLN A 472 31.45 -36.34 -17.03
C GLN A 472 30.16 -36.15 -17.83
N PRO A 473 29.88 -36.97 -18.87
CA PRO A 473 28.73 -36.75 -19.72
C PRO A 473 27.43 -37.05 -18.96
N ASP A 474 26.50 -36.11 -18.97
CA ASP A 474 25.09 -36.39 -18.70
C ASP A 474 24.55 -37.17 -19.92
N PRO A 475 24.01 -38.38 -19.76
CA PRO A 475 23.51 -39.19 -20.87
C PRO A 475 22.37 -38.56 -21.69
N GLY A 476 21.80 -37.43 -21.24
CA GLY A 476 20.74 -36.69 -21.94
C GLY A 476 21.20 -35.52 -22.82
N ASP A 477 22.41 -35.01 -22.64
CA ASP A 477 22.97 -33.82 -23.35
C ASP A 477 23.63 -34.28 -24.66
N THR A 478 22.99 -34.03 -25.81
CA THR A 478 23.50 -34.45 -27.13
C THR A 478 24.00 -33.33 -28.04
N ASP A 479 23.76 -32.06 -27.72
CA ASP A 479 24.28 -30.90 -28.46
C ASP A 479 25.36 -30.09 -27.69
N GLY A 480 25.60 -30.42 -26.42
CA GLY A 480 26.79 -30.02 -25.68
C GLY A 480 26.64 -28.72 -24.88
N ASP A 481 25.44 -28.18 -24.74
CA ASP A 481 25.14 -26.95 -23.98
C ASP A 481 25.20 -27.14 -22.45
N GLY A 482 25.22 -28.39 -21.98
CA GLY A 482 25.37 -28.75 -20.58
C GLY A 482 24.07 -28.79 -19.77
N CYS A 483 22.88 -28.73 -20.38
CA CYS A 483 21.60 -28.89 -19.69
C CYS A 483 20.75 -30.00 -20.37
N SER A 484 19.94 -30.76 -19.61
CA SER A 484 19.04 -31.78 -20.18
C SER A 484 17.64 -31.19 -20.38
N ASP A 485 17.31 -30.76 -21.61
CA ASP A 485 15.95 -30.34 -21.95
C ASP A 485 15.29 -31.29 -22.97
N VAL A 486 13.98 -31.16 -23.15
CA VAL A 486 13.17 -32.15 -23.90
C VAL A 486 13.26 -32.01 -25.43
N ARG A 487 14.16 -31.19 -26.00
CA ARG A 487 14.26 -31.02 -27.47
C ARG A 487 15.69 -30.92 -28.01
N GLU A 488 16.33 -32.06 -28.06
CA GLU A 488 17.61 -32.30 -28.75
C GLU A 488 17.42 -32.41 -30.29
N ASN A 489 17.86 -31.42 -31.06
CA ASN A 489 17.75 -31.43 -32.54
C ASN A 489 19.10 -31.32 -33.26
N GLY A 490 19.91 -32.38 -33.21
CA GLY A 490 20.85 -32.76 -34.28
C GLY A 490 22.35 -32.71 -33.91
N PRO A 491 23.21 -33.55 -34.53
CA PRO A 491 24.55 -33.86 -34.03
C PRO A 491 25.72 -33.08 -34.68
N ASP A 492 25.51 -31.88 -35.24
CA ASP A 492 26.54 -31.15 -36.00
C ASP A 492 26.94 -29.81 -35.35
N GLU A 493 28.05 -29.86 -34.62
CA GLU A 493 28.65 -28.76 -33.84
C GLU A 493 29.20 -27.61 -34.72
N THR A 494 29.16 -27.71 -36.05
CA THR A 494 29.69 -26.68 -36.96
C THR A 494 28.67 -26.09 -37.93
N LEU A 495 27.46 -26.64 -37.99
CA LEU A 495 26.38 -26.17 -38.87
C LEU A 495 25.07 -26.22 -38.09
N GLY A 496 24.79 -25.11 -37.37
CA GLY A 496 23.70 -25.00 -36.41
C GLY A 496 22.40 -25.71 -36.78
N GLY A 497 21.97 -26.60 -35.88
CA GLY A 497 20.62 -27.16 -35.82
C GLY A 497 19.57 -26.05 -35.74
N GLN A 498 18.32 -26.37 -36.11
CA GLN A 498 17.24 -25.38 -36.20
C GLN A 498 16.99 -24.70 -34.86
N ARG A 499 17.46 -23.45 -34.78
CA ARG A 499 17.46 -22.58 -33.61
C ARG A 499 16.04 -22.14 -33.26
N ASP A 500 15.65 -22.33 -32.01
CA ASP A 500 14.38 -21.81 -31.49
C ASP A 500 14.55 -20.32 -31.15
N PHE A 501 13.95 -19.46 -31.97
CA PHE A 501 13.98 -18.01 -31.78
C PHE A 501 13.13 -17.53 -30.59
N LEU A 502 12.44 -18.45 -29.90
CA LEU A 502 11.63 -18.17 -28.71
C LEU A 502 12.28 -18.63 -27.40
N ASN A 503 13.48 -19.24 -27.44
CA ASN A 503 14.20 -19.65 -26.24
C ASN A 503 15.19 -18.56 -25.78
N PRO A 504 14.94 -17.86 -24.66
CA PRO A 504 15.84 -16.81 -24.16
C PRO A 504 17.12 -17.33 -23.49
N TRP A 505 17.32 -18.66 -23.42
CA TRP A 505 18.39 -19.32 -22.66
C TRP A 505 19.63 -19.71 -23.48
N ASP A 506 19.67 -19.38 -24.78
CA ASP A 506 20.70 -19.84 -25.72
C ASP A 506 21.85 -18.78 -25.86
N PHE A 507 22.74 -18.68 -24.87
CA PHE A 507 23.95 -17.82 -24.88
C PHE A 507 25.19 -18.62 -25.28
N TYR A 508 26.06 -18.10 -26.17
CA TYR A 508 27.30 -18.79 -26.60
C TYR A 508 28.54 -17.89 -26.58
N ASP A 509 29.67 -18.49 -26.19
CA ASP A 509 31.04 -17.99 -26.36
C ASP A 509 31.42 -17.92 -27.86
N VAL A 510 31.74 -16.72 -28.34
CA VAL A 510 32.10 -16.48 -29.75
C VAL A 510 33.45 -15.76 -29.87
N LEU A 511 34.27 -16.24 -30.81
CA LEU A 511 35.53 -15.58 -31.18
C LEU A 511 35.30 -14.16 -31.70
N GLY A 512 35.75 -13.18 -30.92
CA GLY A 512 35.76 -11.78 -31.32
C GLY A 512 36.65 -11.51 -32.55
N PRO A 513 36.33 -10.50 -33.38
CA PRO A 513 37.21 -10.07 -34.47
C PRO A 513 38.56 -9.58 -33.91
N GLY A 514 39.60 -10.40 -34.04
CA GLY A 514 40.96 -10.09 -33.60
C GLY A 514 41.37 -10.63 -32.21
N ALA A 515 40.56 -11.49 -31.59
CA ALA A 515 40.90 -12.13 -30.32
C ALA A 515 42.03 -13.18 -30.48
N ALA A 516 42.97 -13.19 -29.53
CA ALA A 516 44.14 -14.08 -29.52
C ALA A 516 43.94 -15.38 -28.72
N LEU A 517 42.72 -15.63 -28.22
CA LEU A 517 42.38 -16.78 -27.39
C LEU A 517 41.31 -17.67 -28.09
N PRO A 518 41.34 -19.00 -27.91
CA PRO A 518 40.36 -19.93 -28.48
C PRO A 518 39.02 -19.90 -27.71
N VAL A 519 37.93 -20.32 -28.36
CA VAL A 519 36.63 -20.63 -27.72
C VAL A 519 36.89 -21.60 -26.57
N ASP A 520 36.53 -21.22 -25.36
CA ASP A 520 36.78 -21.97 -24.13
C ASP A 520 35.51 -22.29 -23.32
N GLN A 521 34.33 -21.97 -23.87
CA GLN A 521 33.00 -22.25 -23.32
C GLN A 521 32.71 -21.49 -22.02
N ILE A 522 33.41 -20.37 -21.79
CA ILE A 522 33.18 -19.48 -20.65
C ILE A 522 32.66 -18.14 -21.19
N ILE A 523 31.53 -17.65 -20.65
CA ILE A 523 30.97 -16.35 -21.01
C ILE A 523 31.72 -15.26 -20.24
N ASP A 524 32.88 -14.85 -20.73
CA ASP A 524 33.78 -13.90 -20.05
C ASP A 524 34.27 -12.75 -20.93
N LEU A 525 33.90 -12.73 -22.21
CA LEU A 525 34.20 -11.64 -23.13
C LEU A 525 32.95 -10.82 -23.50
N PRO A 526 33.09 -9.50 -23.73
CA PRO A 526 31.96 -8.64 -24.09
C PRO A 526 31.19 -9.10 -25.35
N ASN A 527 31.85 -9.84 -26.25
CA ASN A 527 31.29 -10.26 -27.52
C ASN A 527 30.34 -11.47 -27.40
N ASP A 528 30.47 -12.25 -26.32
CA ASP A 528 29.66 -13.44 -26.06
C ASP A 528 28.19 -13.07 -25.80
N VAL A 529 27.98 -11.87 -25.27
CA VAL A 529 26.67 -11.31 -24.95
C VAL A 529 26.18 -10.35 -26.06
N LEU A 530 27.09 -9.72 -26.81
CA LEU A 530 26.77 -8.73 -27.85
C LEU A 530 25.94 -9.31 -29.00
N GLY A 531 26.14 -10.59 -29.34
CA GLY A 531 25.35 -11.30 -30.35
C GLY A 531 23.87 -11.45 -29.99
N VAL A 532 23.56 -11.53 -28.69
CA VAL A 532 22.18 -11.56 -28.17
C VAL A 532 21.58 -10.15 -28.18
N VAL A 533 22.34 -9.14 -27.77
CA VAL A 533 21.93 -7.73 -27.75
C VAL A 533 21.55 -7.21 -29.14
N GLN A 534 22.35 -7.50 -30.17
CA GLN A 534 22.08 -7.05 -31.55
C GLN A 534 20.89 -7.74 -32.22
N ARG A 535 20.44 -8.89 -31.69
CA ARG A 535 19.38 -9.71 -32.28
C ARG A 535 17.98 -9.34 -31.76
N PHE A 536 17.88 -8.80 -30.55
CA PHE A 536 16.61 -8.39 -29.92
C PHE A 536 16.36 -6.87 -29.94
N SER A 537 17.29 -6.06 -30.47
CA SER A 537 17.15 -4.61 -30.56
C SER A 537 17.60 -4.06 -31.93
N PRO A 538 16.66 -3.73 -32.84
CA PRO A 538 16.99 -3.07 -34.11
C PRO A 538 17.61 -1.67 -33.95
N SER A 539 17.54 -1.09 -32.74
CA SER A 539 18.02 0.25 -32.40
C SER A 539 19.33 0.24 -31.59
N GLY A 540 19.84 -0.92 -31.19
CA GLY A 540 21.10 -1.04 -30.43
C GLY A 540 21.02 -0.71 -28.94
N ALA A 541 19.83 -0.47 -28.37
CA ALA A 541 19.63 -0.36 -26.94
C ALA A 541 19.37 -1.75 -26.33
N ALA A 542 20.12 -2.13 -25.29
CA ALA A 542 20.09 -3.47 -24.76
C ALA A 542 18.83 -3.74 -23.90
N PRO A 543 18.22 -4.94 -23.97
CA PRO A 543 16.99 -5.29 -23.25
C PRO A 543 17.27 -5.80 -21.82
N TYR A 544 18.23 -5.19 -21.12
CA TYR A 544 18.51 -5.47 -19.72
C TYR A 544 18.22 -4.23 -18.88
N ASP A 545 17.96 -4.41 -17.59
CA ASP A 545 17.71 -3.27 -16.71
C ASP A 545 19.06 -2.67 -16.29
N VAL A 546 19.25 -1.39 -16.65
CA VAL A 546 20.49 -0.64 -16.39
C VAL A 546 20.88 -0.62 -14.91
N GLN A 547 19.98 -0.91 -13.97
CA GLN A 547 20.37 -1.02 -12.57
C GLN A 547 21.32 -2.22 -12.29
N PHE A 548 21.30 -3.25 -13.12
CA PHE A 548 22.18 -4.44 -13.04
C PHE A 548 23.50 -4.26 -13.78
N ASP A 549 23.71 -3.10 -14.41
CA ASP A 549 25.02 -2.53 -14.77
C ASP A 549 25.81 -2.08 -13.50
N ARG A 550 25.68 -2.88 -12.45
CA ARG A 550 26.30 -2.72 -11.13
C ARG A 550 26.47 -4.12 -10.57
N GLY A 551 27.69 -4.65 -10.61
CA GLY A 551 28.01 -5.91 -9.94
C GLY A 551 27.61 -5.91 -8.44
N PRO A 552 27.55 -7.08 -7.79
CA PRO A 552 27.01 -7.23 -6.44
C PRO A 552 27.79 -6.42 -5.39
N SER A 553 27.07 -5.87 -4.39
CA SER A 553 27.61 -4.94 -3.39
C SER A 553 28.48 -5.58 -2.29
N THR A 554 28.66 -6.91 -2.28
CA THR A 554 29.53 -7.61 -1.30
C THR A 554 30.25 -8.83 -1.92
N GLY A 555 31.56 -8.97 -1.63
CA GLY A 555 32.43 -10.04 -2.15
C GLY A 555 33.93 -9.68 -2.11
N PRO A 556 34.86 -10.62 -2.35
CA PRO A 556 36.31 -10.43 -2.15
C PRO A 556 36.98 -9.42 -3.11
N ASN A 557 36.29 -8.94 -4.14
CA ASN A 557 36.77 -7.91 -5.07
C ASN A 557 35.78 -6.73 -5.15
N PRO A 558 35.82 -5.75 -4.22
CA PRO A 558 34.74 -4.76 -4.10
C PRO A 558 35.07 -3.40 -4.75
N TRP A 559 35.08 -3.20 -6.09
CA TRP A 559 35.37 -1.85 -6.66
C TRP A 559 34.86 -1.57 -8.10
N ASN A 560 33.83 -0.72 -8.26
CA ASN A 560 33.83 0.61 -8.93
C ASN A 560 32.42 1.25 -8.83
N MET A 561 32.33 2.57 -8.59
CA MET A 561 31.11 3.36 -8.32
C MET A 561 30.74 4.29 -9.49
N THR A 562 30.86 3.85 -10.73
CA THR A 562 30.31 4.60 -11.87
C THR A 562 28.81 4.32 -12.00
N ALA A 563 28.05 5.35 -12.37
CA ALA A 563 26.63 5.20 -12.65
C ALA A 563 26.45 4.30 -13.89
N PRO A 564 25.34 3.54 -13.98
CA PRO A 564 24.98 2.79 -15.16
C PRO A 564 25.06 3.69 -16.37
N ASP A 565 25.87 3.31 -17.35
CA ASP A 565 25.96 4.04 -18.61
C ASP A 565 25.20 3.32 -19.72
N GLY A 566 24.70 2.12 -19.45
CA GLY A 566 23.88 1.34 -20.36
C GLY A 566 24.71 0.66 -21.45
N VAL A 567 26.02 0.47 -21.22
CA VAL A 567 26.94 -0.20 -22.14
C VAL A 567 27.60 -1.39 -21.43
N ILE A 568 27.59 -2.57 -22.05
CA ILE A 568 28.36 -3.74 -21.56
C ILE A 568 29.78 -3.63 -22.13
N ASP A 569 30.68 -2.94 -21.44
CA ASP A 569 32.05 -2.73 -21.90
C ASP A 569 33.14 -3.10 -20.88
N LEU A 570 32.74 -3.52 -19.68
CA LEU A 570 33.62 -4.07 -18.66
C LEU A 570 33.27 -5.52 -18.30
N PRO A 571 34.27 -6.33 -17.87
CA PRO A 571 34.03 -7.74 -17.48
C PRO A 571 33.00 -7.94 -16.36
N ASN A 572 32.75 -6.90 -15.54
CA ASN A 572 31.80 -6.94 -14.43
C ASN A 572 30.33 -6.74 -14.85
N ASP A 573 30.07 -6.15 -16.02
CA ASP A 573 28.71 -5.89 -16.52
C ASP A 573 28.08 -7.21 -16.99
N ILE A 574 28.92 -8.09 -17.53
CA ILE A 574 28.59 -9.46 -17.96
C ILE A 574 28.00 -10.27 -16.80
N LEU A 575 28.60 -10.19 -15.61
CA LEU A 575 28.14 -10.93 -14.43
C LEU A 575 26.79 -10.41 -13.90
N GLY A 576 26.54 -9.11 -14.01
CA GLY A 576 25.27 -8.48 -13.65
C GLY A 576 24.11 -8.95 -14.54
N VAL A 577 24.37 -9.05 -15.84
CA VAL A 577 23.40 -9.58 -16.82
C VAL A 577 23.12 -11.07 -16.56
N VAL A 578 24.14 -11.88 -16.29
CA VAL A 578 23.98 -13.32 -15.95
C VAL A 578 23.12 -13.52 -14.69
N LEU A 579 23.26 -12.62 -13.69
CA LEU A 579 22.45 -12.66 -12.46
C LEU A 579 20.99 -12.25 -12.67
N GLN A 580 20.72 -11.27 -13.54
CA GLN A 580 19.35 -10.84 -13.87
C GLN A 580 18.52 -12.00 -14.44
N PHE A 581 19.14 -12.83 -15.29
CA PHE A 581 18.44 -13.93 -15.94
C PHE A 581 18.49 -15.24 -15.15
N GLN A 582 19.09 -15.31 -13.96
CA GLN A 582 19.13 -16.51 -13.10
C GLN A 582 19.55 -17.81 -13.80
N HIS A 583 20.84 -17.92 -14.12
CA HIS A 583 21.42 -19.20 -14.56
C HIS A 583 21.55 -20.16 -13.35
N ASP A 584 20.65 -21.14 -13.24
CA ASP A 584 20.82 -22.36 -12.40
C ASP A 584 20.65 -23.60 -13.30
N CYS A 585 21.74 -24.00 -13.98
CA CYS A 585 21.88 -25.40 -14.42
C CYS A 585 22.81 -26.08 -13.41
N ARG A 586 22.27 -27.05 -12.67
CA ARG A 586 23.01 -27.85 -11.69
C ARG A 586 23.84 -28.95 -12.32
#